data_AF-A0A356T0X9-F1
#
_entry.id   AF-A0A356T0X9-F1
#
_cell.length_a   1.000
_cell.length_b   1.000
_cell.length_c   1.000
_cell.angle_alpha   90.00
_cell.angle_beta   90.00
_cell.angle_gamma   90.00
#
_symmetry.space_group_name_H-M   'P 1'
#
loop_
_entity.id
_entity.type
_entity.pdbx_description
1 polymer ?
#
loop_
_entity_poly.entity_id
_entity_poly.type
_entity_poly.pdbx_seq_one_letter_code
_entity_poly.pdbx_strand_id
1 'polypeptide(L)' 'MGGETVTKTMEDLFPGNMGRMLMIRVMLKMRRPDLRDMPRTAPLEASLVAELETTIRQVQLG' A
#
# COMPACT_ATOMS: atom_id res chain seq x y z
N MET A 1 -14.42 -17.37 1.35
CA MET A 1 -14.57 -15.91 1.39
C MET A 1 -13.85 -15.36 0.17
N GLY A 2 -14.58 -14.88 -0.82
CA GLY A 2 -13.99 -14.36 -2.06
C GLY A 2 -13.36 -13.00 -1.77
N GLY A 3 -12.04 -12.90 -1.98
CA GLY A 3 -11.35 -11.62 -1.98
C GLY A 3 -11.79 -10.86 -3.24
N GLU A 4 -12.54 -9.78 -3.05
CA GLU A 4 -12.74 -8.83 -4.14
C GLU A 4 -11.40 -8.14 -4.41
N THR A 5 -10.77 -8.48 -5.54
CA THR A 5 -9.66 -7.70 -6.08
C THR A 5 -10.18 -6.31 -6.46
N VAL A 6 -9.69 -5.28 -5.79
CA VAL A 6 -10.03 -3.89 -6.11
C VAL A 6 -9.04 -3.41 -7.16
N THR A 7 -9.52 -2.64 -8.14
CA THR A 7 -8.72 -2.05 -9.22
C THR A 7 -7.75 -0.94 -8.76
N LYS A 8 -7.38 -0.92 -7.47
CA LYS A 8 -6.40 0.02 -6.92
C LYS A 8 -5.04 -0.65 -6.92
N THR A 9 -4.05 0.07 -7.42
CA THR A 9 -2.66 -0.37 -7.49
C THR A 9 -1.84 0.23 -6.36
N MET A 10 -0.62 -0.30 -6.16
CA MET A 10 0.33 0.33 -5.24
C MET A 10 0.70 1.74 -5.71
N GLU A 11 0.68 2.02 -7.02
CA GLU A 11 0.97 3.36 -7.54
C GLU A 11 -0.11 4.38 -7.19
N ASP A 12 -1.39 3.98 -7.21
CA ASP A 12 -2.53 4.83 -6.85
C ASP A 12 -2.53 5.23 -5.38
N LEU A 13 -2.12 4.31 -4.49
CA LEU A 13 -2.05 4.55 -3.05
C LEU A 13 -0.85 5.42 -2.67
N PHE A 14 0.17 5.44 -3.53
CA PHE A 14 1.50 5.95 -3.22
C PHE A 14 2.06 6.82 -4.35
N PRO A 15 1.35 7.90 -4.78
CA PRO A 15 1.77 8.72 -5.90
C PRO A 15 3.01 9.56 -5.55
N GLY A 16 4.07 9.43 -6.36
CA GLY A 16 5.26 10.29 -6.30
C GLY A 16 6.30 9.96 -5.20
N ASN A 17 7.52 10.49 -5.40
CA ASN A 17 8.70 10.32 -4.55
C ASN A 17 8.77 11.37 -3.41
N MET A 18 7.69 11.57 -2.64
CA MET A 18 7.79 12.42 -1.44
C MET A 18 8.45 11.64 -0.29
N GLY A 19 9.30 12.29 0.53
CA GLY A 19 10.10 11.62 1.57
C GLY A 19 9.30 10.79 2.58
N ARG A 20 8.11 11.25 3.00
CA ARG A 20 7.20 10.47 3.87
C ARG A 20 6.67 9.21 3.18
N MET A 21 6.51 9.29 1.87
CA MET A 21 6.04 8.18 1.06
C MET A 21 7.08 7.07 0.96
N LEU A 22 8.37 7.44 0.86
CA LEU A 22 9.45 6.46 0.98
C LEU A 22 9.46 5.76 2.35
N MET A 23 9.20 6.49 3.44
CA MET A 23 9.10 5.91 4.78
C MET A 23 7.93 4.93 4.91
N ILE A 24 6.74 5.30 4.41
CA ILE A 24 5.58 4.40 4.39
C ILE A 24 5.91 3.13 3.62
N ARG A 25 6.52 3.23 2.44
CA ARG A 25 6.96 2.07 1.64
C ARG A 25 7.97 1.19 2.38
N VAL A 26 8.95 1.78 3.06
CA VAL A 26 9.94 1.01 3.85
C VAL A 26 9.25 0.27 4.99
N MET A 27 8.38 0.95 5.76
CA MET A 27 7.62 0.31 6.83
C MET A 27 6.72 -0.81 6.30
N LEU A 28 6.10 -0.61 5.15
CA LEU A 28 5.27 -1.62 4.50
C LEU A 28 6.07 -2.84 4.06
N LYS A 29 7.21 -2.64 3.40
CA LYS A 29 8.11 -3.75 3.02
C LYS A 29 8.65 -4.52 4.23
N MET A 30 8.83 -3.86 5.38
CA MET A 30 9.24 -4.54 6.61
C MET A 30 8.12 -5.37 7.23
N ARG A 31 6.86 -4.92 7.14
CA ARG A 31 5.69 -5.61 7.72
C ARG A 31 5.08 -6.66 6.81
N ARG A 32 5.21 -6.49 5.49
CA ARG A 32 4.59 -7.27 4.43
C ARG A 32 5.63 -7.60 3.34
N PRO A 33 6.48 -8.61 3.56
CA PRO A 33 7.51 -9.00 2.59
C PRO A 33 6.92 -9.50 1.26
N ASP A 34 5.68 -9.99 1.28
CA ASP A 34 4.86 -10.32 0.10
C ASP A 34 4.68 -9.15 -0.87
N LEU A 35 4.61 -7.92 -0.37
CA LEU A 35 4.46 -6.71 -1.18
C LEU A 35 5.79 -6.17 -1.71
N ARG A 36 6.91 -6.75 -1.29
CA ARG A 36 8.24 -6.33 -1.73
C ARG A 36 8.46 -6.63 -3.21
N ASP A 37 7.99 -7.79 -3.66
CA ASP A 37 8.23 -8.34 -4.99
C ASP A 37 6.99 -8.20 -5.91
N MET A 38 5.91 -7.62 -5.40
CA MET A 38 4.68 -7.38 -6.16
C MET A 38 4.89 -6.25 -7.20
N PRO A 39 4.49 -6.45 -8.47
CA PRO A 39 4.50 -5.40 -9.47
C PRO A 39 3.65 -4.21 -9.04
N ARG A 40 4.10 -2.98 -9.30
CA ARG A 40 3.42 -1.76 -8.84
C ARG A 40 2.03 -1.56 -9.43
N THR A 41 1.82 -2.08 -10.63
CA THR A 41 0.57 -2.04 -11.39
C THR A 41 -0.32 -3.26 -11.09
N ALA A 42 0.14 -4.19 -10.25
CA ALA A 42 -0.68 -5.33 -9.87
C ALA A 42 -1.87 -4.85 -9.03
N PRO A 43 -3.07 -5.41 -9.29
CA PRO A 43 -4.24 -5.13 -8.47
C PRO A 43 -4.03 -5.65 -7.05
N LEU A 44 -4.56 -4.90 -6.09
CA LEU A 44 -4.51 -5.26 -4.67
C LEU A 44 -5.85 -5.83 -4.21
N GLU A 45 -5.77 -6.79 -3.28
CA GLU A 45 -6.96 -7.30 -2.58
C GLU A 45 -7.65 -6.18 -1.77
N ALA A 46 -8.98 -6.17 -1.74
CA ALA A 46 -9.75 -5.14 -1.02
C ALA A 46 -9.33 -4.97 0.44
N SER A 47 -9.10 -6.08 1.13
CA SER A 47 -8.69 -6.11 2.54
C SER A 47 -7.33 -5.43 2.73
N LEU A 48 -6.40 -5.68 1.82
CA LEU A 48 -5.08 -5.05 1.84
C LEU A 48 -5.17 -3.55 1.54
N VAL A 49 -5.98 -3.15 0.57
CA VAL A 49 -6.21 -1.72 0.27
C VAL A 49 -6.72 -0.98 1.52
N ALA A 50 -7.67 -1.55 2.26
CA ALA A 50 -8.22 -0.94 3.47
C ALA A 50 -7.16 -0.77 4.59
N GLU A 51 -6.29 -1.76 4.77
CA GLU A 51 -5.16 -1.68 5.71
C GLU A 51 -4.14 -0.60 5.31
N LEU A 52 -3.81 -0.54 4.01
CA LEU A 52 -2.88 0.45 3.46
C LEU A 52 -3.42 1.87 3.63
N GLU A 53 -4.69 2.10 3.29
CA GLU A 53 -5.34 3.41 3.46
C GLU A 53 -5.37 3.85 4.92
N THR A 54 -5.64 2.92 5.85
CA THR A 54 -5.59 3.18 7.29
C THR A 54 -4.19 3.58 7.73
N THR A 55 -3.17 2.85 7.28
CA THR A 55 -1.76 3.14 7.59
C THR A 55 -1.33 4.50 7.05
N ILE A 56 -1.72 4.84 5.81
CA ILE A 56 -1.45 6.14 5.19
C ILE A 56 -2.06 7.26 6.04
N ARG A 57 -3.34 7.13 6.44
CA ARG A 57 -4.02 8.14 7.26
C ARG A 57 -3.32 8.35 8.61
N GLN A 58 -2.88 7.27 9.28
CA GLN A 58 -2.14 7.37 10.54
C GLN A 58 -0.82 8.14 10.39
N VAL A 59 -0.10 7.93 9.28
CA VAL A 59 1.16 8.64 9.00
C VAL A 59 0.93 10.09 8.56
N GLN A 60 -0.22 10.41 7.97
CA GLN A 60 -0.57 11.80 7.61
C GLN A 60 -1.02 12.65 8.81
N LEU A 61 -1.63 12.02 9.82
CA LEU A 61 -2.13 12.68 11.03
C LEU A 61 -1.06 12.86 12.12
N GLY A 62 0.06 12.12 12.04
CA GLY A 62 1.25 12.30 12.89
C GLY A 62 2.28 13.23 12.27
#